data_AF-A0AAU8K0X1-F1
#
_entry.id   AF-A0AAU8K0X1-F1
#
_cell.length_a   1.000
_cell.length_b   1.000
_cell.length_c   1.000
_cell.angle_alpha   90.00
_cell.angle_beta   90.00
_cell.angle_gamma   90.00
#
_symmetry.space_group_name_H-M   'P 1'
#
loop_
_entity.id
_entity.type
_entity.pdbx_description
1 polymer ?
#
loop_
_entity_poly.entity_id
_entity_poly.type
_entity_poly.pdbx_seq_one_letter_code
_entity_poly.pdbx_strand_id
1 'polypeptide(L)'
;MTSAETATTASPDARTERRAKRIAKHITSFAQQHGGSAEGVVEYVGRTATRIVMVGADGAWGDQVAPTYAIGQRAAELAGLKLHADFEGELGLKVKTSAYEWKRMAGIQI
;
A
#
# COMPACT_ATOMS: atom_id res chain seq x y z
N MET A 1 23.27 38.88 15.52
CA MET A 1 23.37 37.44 15.82
C MET A 1 21.96 36.89 15.85
N THR A 2 21.45 36.45 14.71
CA THR A 2 20.04 36.08 14.54
C THR A 2 19.89 34.57 14.60
N SER A 3 19.02 34.17 15.52
CA SER A 3 18.53 32.85 15.91
C SER A 3 18.78 31.69 14.95
N ALA A 4 19.49 30.67 15.45
CA ALA A 4 19.48 29.34 14.87
C ALA A 4 18.11 28.69 15.13
N GLU A 5 17.40 28.45 14.04
CA GLU A 5 16.14 27.72 13.98
C GLU A 5 16.35 26.29 14.51
N THR A 6 15.72 25.97 15.64
CA THR A 6 15.71 24.64 16.24
C THR A 6 15.00 23.65 15.32
N ALA A 7 15.77 22.93 14.50
CA ALA A 7 15.31 21.72 13.83
C ALA A 7 14.92 20.68 14.89
N THR A 8 13.62 20.57 15.19
CA THR A 8 13.11 19.58 16.15
C THR A 8 13.17 18.19 15.53
N THR A 9 14.15 17.39 15.97
CA THR A 9 14.29 15.98 15.57
C THR A 9 13.10 15.18 16.12
N ALA A 10 12.18 14.76 15.26
CA ALA A 10 11.00 13.99 15.67
C ALA A 10 11.40 12.62 16.25
N SER A 11 10.68 12.19 17.31
CA SER A 11 10.79 10.85 17.91
C SER A 11 10.63 9.73 16.86
N PRO A 12 11.32 8.58 17.01
CA PRO A 12 11.16 7.41 16.15
C PRO A 12 9.69 7.03 15.89
N ASP A 13 8.84 7.05 16.91
CA ASP A 13 7.41 6.70 16.79
C ASP A 13 6.65 7.69 15.91
N ALA A 14 6.94 8.98 16.02
CA ALA A 14 6.35 10.00 15.18
C ALA A 14 6.75 9.83 13.70
N ARG A 15 7.98 9.36 13.43
CA ARG A 15 8.42 9.06 12.06
C ARG A 15 7.71 7.82 11.51
N THR A 16 7.56 6.78 12.32
CA THR A 16 6.82 5.55 11.99
C THR A 16 5.36 5.86 11.66
N GLU A 17 4.68 6.61 12.51
CA GLU A 17 3.27 6.99 12.30
C GLU A 17 3.10 7.88 11.05
N ARG A 18 4.01 8.84 10.82
CA ARG A 18 4.00 9.65 9.58
C ARG A 18 4.15 8.80 8.33
N ARG A 19 4.98 7.75 8.37
CA ARG A 19 5.13 6.80 7.26
C ARG A 19 3.85 6.00 7.05
N ALA A 20 3.26 5.44 8.11
CA ALA A 20 2.01 4.71 8.02
C ALA A 20 0.89 5.57 7.42
N LYS A 21 0.73 6.83 7.89
CA LYS A 21 -0.24 7.79 7.33
C LYS A 21 -0.01 8.10 5.85
N ARG A 22 1.24 8.19 5.42
CA ARG A 22 1.57 8.40 4.00
C ARG A 22 1.12 7.22 3.15
N ILE A 23 1.45 6.00 3.58
CA ILE A 23 1.05 4.78 2.88
C ILE A 23 -0.48 4.65 2.87
N ALA A 24 -1.15 4.91 4.00
CA ALA A 24 -2.61 4.90 4.10
C ALA A 24 -3.28 5.87 3.12
N LYS A 25 -2.69 7.05 2.88
CA LYS A 25 -3.16 8.00 1.86
C LYS A 25 -3.10 7.41 0.46
N HIS A 26 -2.04 6.67 0.12
CA HIS A 26 -1.93 5.99 -1.18
C HIS A 26 -2.95 4.86 -1.31
N ILE A 27 -3.15 4.05 -0.27
CA ILE A 27 -4.19 3.00 -0.24
C ILE A 27 -5.58 3.61 -0.45
N THR A 28 -5.90 4.69 0.25
CA THR A 28 -7.19 5.38 0.12
C THR A 28 -7.39 5.94 -1.29
N SER A 29 -6.36 6.57 -1.84
CA SER A 29 -6.40 7.10 -3.22
C SER A 29 -6.59 5.99 -4.25
N PHE A 30 -5.95 4.84 -4.06
CA PHE A 30 -6.14 3.67 -4.90
C PHE A 30 -7.60 3.19 -4.84
N ALA A 31 -8.15 2.97 -3.64
CA ALA A 31 -9.54 2.53 -3.48
C ALA A 31 -10.53 3.49 -4.15
N GLN A 32 -10.33 4.81 -4.02
CA GLN A 32 -11.16 5.83 -4.68
C GLN A 32 -11.11 5.75 -6.21
N GLN A 33 -9.94 5.49 -6.78
CA GLN A 33 -9.77 5.34 -8.23
C GLN A 33 -10.34 4.03 -8.76
N HIS A 34 -10.44 3.01 -7.91
CA HIS A 34 -10.77 1.64 -8.27
C HIS A 34 -12.09 1.15 -7.66
N GLY A 35 -13.16 1.92 -7.90
CA GLY A 35 -14.53 1.54 -7.54
C GLY A 35 -14.93 1.80 -6.09
N GLY A 36 -14.16 2.60 -5.35
CA GLY A 36 -14.51 3.13 -4.03
C GLY A 36 -14.11 2.24 -2.84
N SER A 37 -13.64 1.02 -3.08
CA SER A 37 -13.17 0.12 -2.03
C SER A 37 -12.00 -0.73 -2.50
N ALA A 38 -11.17 -1.18 -1.56
CA ALA A 38 -10.14 -2.15 -1.81
C ALA A 38 -10.09 -3.19 -0.68
N GLU A 39 -9.63 -4.38 -1.01
CA GLU A 39 -9.33 -5.47 -0.08
C GLU A 39 -7.88 -5.89 -0.30
N GLY A 40 -7.20 -6.42 0.71
CA GLY A 40 -5.77 -6.71 0.57
C GLY A 40 -5.17 -7.59 1.64
N VAL A 41 -3.86 -7.76 1.57
CA VAL A 41 -3.05 -8.53 2.52
C VAL A 41 -1.81 -7.74 2.90
N VAL A 42 -1.28 -8.01 4.09
CA VAL A 42 0.02 -7.51 4.54
C VAL A 42 0.94 -8.69 4.71
N GLU A 43 2.04 -8.72 3.95
CA GLU A 43 2.92 -9.89 3.88
C GLU A 43 4.39 -9.48 3.95
N TYR A 44 5.23 -10.31 4.55
CA TYR A 44 6.67 -10.12 4.53
C TYR A 44 7.22 -10.34 3.11
N VAL A 45 8.13 -9.45 2.70
CA VAL A 45 8.96 -9.65 1.50
C VAL A 45 10.40 -9.85 1.95
N GLY A 46 10.81 -11.10 2.00
CA GLY A 46 12.09 -11.47 2.58
C GLY A 46 12.20 -11.01 4.05
N ARG A 47 13.37 -10.48 4.43
CA ARG A 47 13.66 -10.10 5.83
C ARG A 47 13.51 -8.61 6.13
N THR A 48 13.49 -7.75 5.12
CA THR A 48 13.73 -6.30 5.29
C THR A 48 12.55 -5.43 4.85
N ALA A 49 11.49 -6.03 4.34
CA ALA A 49 10.35 -5.29 3.82
C ALA A 49 9.04 -6.04 4.08
N THR A 50 7.96 -5.29 4.00
CA THR A 50 6.59 -5.79 4.03
C THR A 50 5.85 -5.16 2.88
N ARG A 51 5.11 -5.97 2.12
CA ARG A 51 4.22 -5.50 1.07
C ARG A 51 2.78 -5.45 1.55
N ILE A 52 2.02 -4.54 0.96
CA ILE A 52 0.57 -4.41 1.15
C ILE A 52 -0.02 -4.54 -0.24
N VAL A 53 -0.41 -5.76 -0.61
CA VAL A 53 -1.04 -6.01 -1.90
C VAL A 53 -2.53 -5.76 -1.75
N MET A 54 -3.10 -4.96 -2.65
CA MET A 54 -4.51 -4.57 -2.61
C MET A 54 -5.16 -4.77 -3.98
N VAL A 55 -6.43 -5.16 -3.96
CA VAL A 55 -7.29 -5.35 -5.12
C VAL A 55 -8.50 -4.44 -4.96
N GLY A 56 -8.74 -3.58 -5.95
CA GLY A 56 -9.89 -2.68 -5.99
C GLY A 56 -11.18 -3.40 -6.36
N ALA A 57 -12.32 -2.74 -6.18
CA ALA A 57 -13.63 -3.30 -6.51
C ALA A 57 -13.80 -3.59 -8.01
N ASP A 58 -13.08 -2.85 -8.86
CA ASP A 58 -13.05 -3.07 -10.31
C ASP A 58 -12.16 -4.26 -10.73
N GLY A 59 -11.33 -4.77 -9.80
CA GLY A 59 -10.37 -5.86 -10.00
C GLY A 59 -8.94 -5.39 -10.31
N ALA A 60 -8.69 -4.10 -10.45
CA ALA A 60 -7.33 -3.58 -10.55
C ALA A 60 -6.56 -3.90 -9.28
N TRP A 61 -5.24 -4.07 -9.38
CA TRP A 61 -4.41 -4.42 -8.25
C TRP A 61 -3.17 -3.55 -8.18
N GLY A 62 -2.66 -3.37 -6.96
CA GLY A 62 -1.49 -2.56 -6.69
C GLY A 62 -0.79 -3.00 -5.40
N ASP A 63 0.40 -2.47 -5.18
CA ASP A 63 1.22 -2.76 -4.01
C ASP A 63 1.75 -1.46 -3.38
N GLN A 64 1.87 -1.46 -2.06
CA GLN A 64 2.65 -0.50 -1.29
C GLN A 64 3.65 -1.22 -0.41
N VAL A 65 4.90 -0.76 -0.40
CA VAL A 65 5.95 -1.37 0.41
C VAL A 65 6.20 -0.54 1.67
N ALA A 66 6.13 -1.21 2.82
CA ALA A 66 6.48 -0.69 4.13
C ALA A 66 7.83 -1.28 4.62
N PRO A 67 8.61 -0.53 5.41
CA PRO A 67 9.87 -1.05 5.97
C PRO A 67 9.69 -2.17 7.00
N THR A 68 8.53 -2.26 7.65
CA THR A 68 8.23 -3.28 8.66
C THR A 68 6.76 -3.67 8.61
N TYR A 69 6.46 -4.85 9.15
CA TYR A 69 5.09 -5.37 9.20
C TYR A 69 4.16 -4.46 9.99
N ALA A 70 4.63 -3.98 11.15
CA ALA A 70 3.87 -3.07 11.99
C ALA A 70 3.47 -1.76 11.26
N ILE A 71 4.37 -1.20 10.44
CA ILE A 71 4.03 -0.02 9.63
C ILE A 71 2.98 -0.37 8.57
N GLY A 72 3.12 -1.53 7.93
CA GLY A 72 2.19 -1.98 6.90
C GLY A 72 0.78 -2.23 7.44
N GLN A 73 0.68 -2.96 8.55
CA GLN A 73 -0.57 -3.22 9.23
C GLN A 73 -1.22 -1.92 9.72
N ARG A 74 -0.43 -1.03 10.33
CA ARG A 74 -0.93 0.28 10.76
C ARG A 74 -1.44 1.13 9.59
N ALA A 75 -0.79 1.08 8.44
CA ALA A 75 -1.24 1.80 7.25
C ALA A 75 -2.56 1.24 6.70
N ALA A 76 -2.71 -0.08 6.67
CA ALA A 76 -3.94 -0.74 6.25
C ALA A 76 -5.12 -0.40 7.19
N GLU A 77 -4.90 -0.41 8.51
CA GLU A 77 -5.88 0.04 9.51
C GLU A 77 -6.31 1.50 9.29
N LEU A 78 -5.34 2.41 9.14
CA LEU A 78 -5.59 3.84 8.91
C LEU A 78 -6.37 4.10 7.62
N ALA A 79 -6.21 3.25 6.61
CA ALA A 79 -6.92 3.35 5.35
C ALA A 79 -8.29 2.65 5.36
N GLY A 80 -8.64 1.89 6.41
CA GLY A 80 -9.84 1.07 6.45
C GLY A 80 -9.82 -0.08 5.42
N LEU A 81 -8.62 -0.58 5.06
CA LEU A 81 -8.47 -1.67 4.11
C LEU A 81 -8.99 -2.98 4.72
N LYS A 82 -9.90 -3.67 4.03
CA LYS A 82 -10.35 -5.00 4.46
C LYS A 82 -9.21 -6.00 4.23
N LEU A 83 -8.63 -6.49 5.32
CA LEU A 83 -7.51 -7.42 5.28
C LEU A 83 -7.97 -8.88 5.24
N HIS A 84 -7.28 -9.67 4.42
CA HIS A 84 -7.35 -11.12 4.36
C HIS A 84 -6.09 -11.74 4.98
N ALA A 85 -6.16 -13.02 5.35
CA ALA A 85 -5.04 -13.73 5.94
C ALA A 85 -3.97 -14.10 4.90
N ASP A 86 -4.40 -14.49 3.70
CA ASP A 86 -3.57 -14.84 2.56
C ASP A 86 -4.13 -14.18 1.28
N PHE A 87 -3.26 -14.08 0.27
CA PHE A 87 -3.66 -13.54 -1.03
C PHE A 87 -4.46 -14.55 -1.87
N GLU A 88 -4.33 -15.82 -1.51
CA GLU A 88 -4.97 -16.94 -2.20
C GLU A 88 -6.50 -16.93 -1.93
N GLY A 89 -7.28 -17.57 -2.81
CA GLY A 89 -8.73 -17.64 -2.67
C GLY A 89 -9.49 -16.44 -3.26
N GLU A 90 -10.48 -15.92 -2.53
CA GLU A 90 -11.43 -14.92 -3.06
C GLU A 90 -10.75 -13.62 -3.48
N LEU A 91 -9.67 -13.22 -2.79
CA LEU A 91 -8.95 -12.00 -3.12
C LEU A 91 -8.22 -12.13 -4.46
N GLY A 92 -7.47 -13.22 -4.65
CA GLY A 92 -6.78 -13.51 -5.91
C GLY A 92 -7.75 -13.64 -7.10
N LEU A 93 -8.94 -14.22 -6.89
CA LEU A 93 -9.96 -14.37 -7.94
C LEU A 93 -10.58 -13.04 -8.41
N LYS A 94 -10.45 -11.96 -7.62
CA LYS A 94 -10.93 -10.62 -8.01
C LYS A 94 -9.99 -9.90 -8.97
N VAL A 95 -8.74 -10.32 -9.06
CA VAL A 95 -7.73 -9.65 -9.88
C VAL A 95 -8.10 -9.71 -11.36
N LYS A 96 -8.09 -8.54 -11.99
CA LYS A 96 -8.25 -8.39 -13.44
C LYS A 96 -7.03 -7.67 -14.00
N THR A 97 -6.40 -8.30 -14.97
CA THR A 97 -5.33 -7.69 -15.76
C THR A 97 -5.84 -7.45 -17.18
N SER A 98 -5.97 -6.17 -17.53
CA SER A 98 -6.47 -5.70 -18.81
C SER A 98 -5.50 -6.01 -19.97
N ALA A 99 -6.02 -6.00 -21.19
CA ALA A 99 -5.20 -6.17 -22.38
C ALA A 99 -4.08 -5.11 -22.51
N TYR A 100 -4.32 -3.89 -22.01
CA TYR A 100 -3.31 -2.83 -21.95
C TYR A 100 -2.14 -3.25 -21.05
N GLU A 101 -2.43 -3.74 -19.85
CA GLU A 101 -1.41 -4.21 -18.90
C GLU A 101 -0.67 -5.43 -19.43
N TRP A 102 -1.37 -6.38 -20.04
CA TRP A 102 -0.75 -7.54 -20.70
C TRP A 102 0.26 -7.13 -21.77
N LYS A 103 -0.08 -6.15 -22.61
CA LYS A 103 0.85 -5.63 -23.63
C LYS A 103 2.08 -5.00 -23.00
N ARG A 104 1.92 -4.20 -21.93
CA ARG A 104 3.05 -3.60 -21.20
C ARG A 104 3.94 -4.64 -20.53
N MET A 105 3.37 -5.69 -19.94
CA MET A 105 4.14 -6.79 -19.35
C MET A 105 4.90 -7.61 -20.40
N ALA A 106 4.35 -7.75 -21.60
CA ALA A 106 5.02 -8.38 -22.74
C ALA A 106 6.13 -7.50 -23.36
N GLY A 107 6.39 -6.31 -22.81
CA GLY A 107 7.39 -5.38 -23.34
C GLY A 107 6.99 -4.68 -24.63
N ILE A 108 5.70 -4.74 -25.01
CA ILE A 108 5.19 -4.05 -26.20
C ILE A 108 5.11 -2.56 -25.88
N GLN A 109 5.76 -1.74 -26.72
CA GLN A 109 5.61 -0.29 -26.67
C GLN A 109 4.26 0.10 -27.29
N ILE A 110 3.42 0.81 -26.53
CA ILE A 110 2.08 1.29 -26.88
C ILE A 110 1.93 2.74 -26.45
#